data_AF-A9NFV5-F1
#
_entry.id   AF-A9NFV5-F1
#
_cell.length_a   1.000
_cell.length_b   1.000
_cell.length_c   1.000
_cell.angle_alpha   90.00
_cell.angle_beta   90.00
_cell.angle_gamma   90.00
#
_symmetry.space_group_name_H-M   'P 1'
#
loop_
_entity.id
_entity.type
_entity.pdbx_description
1 polymer ?
#
loop_
_entity_poly.entity_id
_entity_poly.type
_entity_poly.pdbx_seq_one_letter_code
_entity_poly.pdbx_strand_id
1 'polypeptide(L)'
;MEKTINLRGEDLKLRSSLFTIISYRSVFGTELFSDIKKLENLNKNESDAALVIDILFRIIYILHKPYTKKSYDEFLMDFDFSVLSDVKELENISNTITIMLGGNEGKEDPK
;
A
#
# COMPACT_ATOMS: atom_id res chain seq x y z
N MET A 1 4.18 13.78 -2.89
CA MET A 1 2.78 14.13 -2.57
C MET A 1 2.55 13.87 -1.09
N GLU A 2 1.67 14.61 -0.43
CA GLU A 2 1.17 14.25 0.91
C GLU A 2 -0.35 13.98 0.83
N LYS A 3 -0.83 12.98 1.55
CA LYS A 3 -2.25 12.63 1.66
C LYS A 3 -2.51 12.02 3.04
N THR A 4 -3.64 12.31 3.65
CA THR A 4 -4.09 11.57 4.85
C THR A 4 -5.22 10.64 4.43
N ILE A 5 -5.17 9.39 4.89
CA ILE A 5 -6.27 8.44 4.76
C ILE A 5 -6.74 8.03 6.15
N ASN A 6 -8.02 7.74 6.29
CA ASN A 6 -8.53 7.03 7.45
C ASN A 6 -8.56 5.55 7.11
N LEU A 7 -7.89 4.73 7.91
CA LEU A 7 -7.92 3.28 7.79
C LEU A 7 -8.46 2.70 9.10
N ARG A 8 -9.72 2.25 9.09
CA ARG A 8 -10.40 1.69 10.27
C ARG A 8 -10.39 2.61 11.51
N GLY A 9 -10.51 3.92 11.32
CA GLY A 9 -10.51 4.89 12.42
C GLY A 9 -9.14 5.45 12.76
N GLU A 10 -8.06 4.89 12.21
CA GLU A 10 -6.71 5.44 12.33
C GLU A 10 -6.40 6.39 11.18
N ASP A 11 -6.02 7.63 11.50
CA ASP A 11 -5.61 8.63 10.52
C ASP A 11 -4.13 8.45 10.15
N LEU A 12 -3.89 7.86 8.98
CA LEU A 12 -2.55 7.65 8.43
C LEU A 12 -2.16 8.80 7.52
N LYS A 13 -1.19 9.61 7.97
CA LYS A 13 -0.53 10.59 7.12
C LYS A 13 0.48 9.88 6.21
N LEU A 14 0.38 10.09 4.89
CA LEU A 14 1.19 9.44 3.87
C LEU A 14 2.01 10.47 3.10
N ARG A 15 3.24 10.10 2.72
CA ARG A 15 4.12 10.90 1.87
C ARG A 15 4.83 10.05 0.83
N SER A 16 4.71 10.50 -0.42
CA SER A 16 5.46 9.94 -1.55
C SER A 16 6.55 10.91 -2.04
N SER A 17 7.71 10.33 -2.37
CA SER A 17 8.83 10.99 -3.04
C SER A 17 9.71 9.93 -3.70
N LEU A 18 10.74 10.33 -4.45
CA LEU A 18 11.74 9.40 -4.98
C LEU A 18 12.41 8.57 -3.87
N PHE A 19 12.52 9.13 -2.66
CA PHE A 19 13.07 8.43 -1.51
C PHE A 19 12.20 7.26 -1.04
N THR A 20 10.90 7.23 -1.37
CA THR A 20 9.99 6.11 -1.06
C THR A 20 10.52 4.80 -1.66
N ILE A 21 11.07 4.83 -2.89
CA ILE A 21 11.66 3.66 -3.55
C ILE A 21 12.88 3.14 -2.76
N ILE A 22 13.74 4.06 -2.30
CA ILE A 22 14.94 3.74 -1.53
C ILE A 22 14.56 3.18 -0.16
N SER A 23 13.61 3.83 0.53
CA SER A 23 13.13 3.39 1.84
C SER A 23 12.47 2.02 1.77
N TYR A 24 11.67 1.75 0.73
CA TYR A 24 11.03 0.43 0.55
C TYR A 24 12.08 -0.68 0.47
N ARG A 25 13.10 -0.50 -0.40
CA ARG A 25 14.20 -1.46 -0.54
C ARG A 25 15.00 -1.61 0.75
N SER A 26 15.27 -0.51 1.44
CA SER A 26 16.02 -0.55 2.69
C SER A 26 15.30 -1.31 3.81
N VAL A 27 13.97 -1.26 3.85
CA VAL A 27 13.18 -1.90 4.91
C VAL A 27 12.88 -3.35 4.58
N PHE A 28 12.53 -3.66 3.33
CA PHE A 28 12.02 -4.98 2.96
C PHE A 28 12.95 -5.81 2.08
N GLY A 29 14.07 -5.24 1.62
CA GLY A 29 15.04 -5.95 0.78
C GLY A 29 14.60 -6.20 -0.67
N THR A 30 13.37 -5.80 -1.05
CA THR A 30 12.85 -5.94 -2.42
C THR A 30 12.60 -4.58 -3.07
N GLU A 31 12.39 -4.57 -4.39
CA GLU A 31 12.12 -3.34 -5.12
C GLU A 31 10.63 -3.04 -5.18
N LEU A 32 10.24 -1.79 -4.87
CA LEU A 32 8.84 -1.33 -4.85
C LEU A 32 8.07 -1.71 -6.13
N PHE A 33 8.61 -1.35 -7.30
CA PHE A 33 7.93 -1.63 -8.57
C PHE A 33 7.89 -3.11 -8.94
N SER A 34 8.84 -3.91 -8.44
CA SER A 34 8.82 -5.35 -8.64
C SER A 34 7.69 -5.99 -7.83
N ASP A 35 7.45 -5.51 -6.61
CA ASP A 35 6.32 -5.98 -5.79
C ASP A 35 4.97 -5.45 -6.33
N ILE A 36 4.89 -4.22 -6.85
CA ILE A 36 3.68 -3.73 -7.55
C ILE A 36 3.37 -4.59 -8.78
N LYS A 37 4.37 -4.93 -9.60
CA LYS A 37 4.16 -5.84 -10.75
C LYS A 37 3.66 -7.21 -10.34
N LYS A 38 4.00 -7.70 -9.13
CA LYS A 38 3.43 -8.95 -8.64
C LYS A 38 1.92 -8.82 -8.50
N LEU A 39 1.41 -7.70 -8.01
CA LEU A 39 -0.03 -7.42 -7.89
C LEU A 39 -0.76 -7.45 -9.25
N GLU A 40 -0.17 -6.87 -10.30
CA GLU A 40 -0.75 -6.83 -11.64
C GLU A 40 -0.87 -8.23 -12.29
N ASN A 41 0.05 -9.13 -11.95
CA ASN A 41 0.13 -10.48 -12.54
C ASN A 41 -0.79 -11.51 -11.85
N LEU A 42 -1.53 -11.11 -10.81
CA LEU A 42 -2.40 -11.98 -10.01
C LEU A 42 -3.69 -12.40 -10.71
N ASN A 43 -4.04 -11.73 -11.83
CA ASN A 43 -5.24 -12.04 -12.62
C ASN A 43 -5.21 -13.40 -13.36
N LYS A 44 -4.18 -14.23 -13.17
CA LYS A 44 -3.95 -15.45 -13.98
C LYS A 44 -4.06 -16.78 -13.26
N ASN A 45 -4.07 -16.81 -11.92
CA ASN A 45 -4.30 -18.02 -11.12
C ASN A 45 -4.94 -17.58 -9.79
N GLU A 46 -5.72 -18.46 -9.15
CA GLU A 46 -6.12 -18.31 -7.73
C GLU A 46 -4.88 -17.93 -6.92
N SER A 47 -4.74 -16.64 -6.62
CA SER A 47 -3.50 -16.11 -6.06
C SER A 47 -3.79 -15.52 -4.70
N ASP A 48 -2.90 -15.90 -3.80
CA ASP A 48 -2.95 -15.69 -2.36
C ASP A 48 -3.35 -14.26 -2.02
N ALA A 49 -4.60 -14.07 -1.57
CA ALA A 49 -5.03 -12.83 -0.95
C ALA A 49 -4.01 -12.34 0.09
N ALA A 50 -3.33 -13.27 0.78
CA ALA A 50 -2.23 -13.00 1.69
C ALA A 50 -1.06 -12.22 1.04
N LEU A 51 -0.67 -12.54 -0.20
CA LEU A 51 0.39 -11.81 -0.92
C LEU A 51 -0.04 -10.39 -1.30
N VAL A 52 -1.30 -10.23 -1.74
CA VAL A 52 -1.87 -8.90 -2.03
C VAL A 52 -1.81 -8.03 -0.79
N ILE A 53 -2.34 -8.58 0.31
CA ILE A 53 -2.41 -7.92 1.60
C ILE A 53 -1.00 -7.53 2.07
N ASP A 54 -0.03 -8.46 2.04
CA ASP A 54 1.36 -8.17 2.41
C ASP A 54 1.91 -6.95 1.64
N ILE A 55 1.81 -6.97 0.31
CA ILE A 55 2.38 -5.91 -0.53
C ILE A 55 1.66 -4.57 -0.27
N LEU A 56 0.33 -4.56 -0.16
CA LEU A 56 -0.43 -3.32 0.11
C LEU A 56 0.00 -2.68 1.44
N PHE A 57 0.05 -3.47 2.52
CA PHE A 57 0.42 -2.96 3.84
C PHE A 57 1.88 -2.52 3.90
N ARG A 58 2.79 -3.21 3.19
CA ARG A 58 4.19 -2.79 3.07
C ARG A 58 4.32 -1.43 2.39
N ILE A 59 3.55 -1.19 1.33
CA ILE A 59 3.57 0.10 0.63
C ILE A 59 2.97 1.20 1.51
N ILE A 60 1.81 0.97 2.14
CA ILE A 60 1.21 1.95 3.07
C ILE A 60 2.16 2.28 4.21
N TYR A 61 2.79 1.28 4.83
CA TYR A 61 3.78 1.50 5.88
C TYR A 61 4.90 2.42 5.41
N ILE A 62 5.49 2.18 4.23
CA ILE A 62 6.60 3.01 3.74
C ILE A 62 6.16 4.44 3.43
N LEU A 63 4.94 4.62 2.94
CA LEU A 63 4.36 5.94 2.75
C LEU A 63 4.11 6.65 4.09
N HIS A 64 3.76 5.91 5.14
CA HIS A 64 3.52 6.45 6.49
C HIS A 64 4.80 6.63 7.32
N LYS A 65 5.87 5.88 7.03
CA LYS A 65 7.13 5.80 7.78
C LYS A 65 7.76 7.15 8.12
N PRO A 66 7.69 8.21 7.29
CA PRO A 66 8.20 9.54 7.68
C PRO A 66 7.52 10.17 8.90
N TYR A 67 6.34 9.68 9.30
CA TYR A 67 5.52 10.23 10.37
C TYR A 67 5.42 9.31 11.58
N THR A 68 6.07 8.15 11.55
CA THR A 68 6.04 7.18 12.64
C THR A 68 7.43 6.66 12.98
N LYS A 69 7.61 6.26 14.25
CA LYS A 69 8.80 5.54 14.72
C LYS A 69 8.55 4.03 14.84
N LYS A 70 7.30 3.59 14.63
CA LYS A 70 6.93 2.17 14.71
C LYS A 70 7.70 1.37 13.66
N SER A 71 8.16 0.20 14.06
CA SER A 71 8.57 -0.86 13.14
C SER A 71 7.38 -1.30 12.29
N TYR A 72 7.66 -2.08 11.23
CA TYR A 72 6.58 -2.61 10.40
C TYR A 72 5.64 -3.52 11.19
N ASP A 73 6.19 -4.37 12.08
CA ASP A 73 5.40 -5.27 12.92
C ASP A 73 4.50 -4.51 13.89
N GLU A 74 5.03 -3.47 14.56
CA GLU A 74 4.22 -2.60 15.45
C GLU A 74 3.13 -1.85 14.69
N PHE A 75 3.40 -1.45 13.43
CA PHE A 75 2.39 -0.83 12.57
C PHE A 75 1.28 -1.83 12.22
N LEU A 76 1.62 -3.09 11.90
CA LEU A 76 0.60 -4.12 11.61
C LEU A 76 -0.28 -4.43 12.83
N MET A 77 0.28 -4.38 14.04
CA MET A 77 -0.47 -4.62 15.28
C MET A 77 -1.54 -3.56 15.56
N ASP A 78 -1.48 -2.39 14.90
CA ASP A 78 -2.53 -1.37 15.02
C ASP A 78 -3.83 -1.76 14.29
N PHE A 79 -3.77 -2.75 13.38
CA PHE A 79 -4.91 -3.17 12.58
C PHE A 79 -5.41 -4.55 13.01
N ASP A 80 -6.74 -4.70 13.09
CA ASP A 80 -7.37 -6.00 13.27
C ASP A 80 -7.60 -6.71 11.91
N PHE A 81 -7.96 -8.00 11.95
CA PHE A 81 -8.28 -8.77 10.74
C PHE A 81 -9.52 -8.25 9.97
N SER A 82 -10.31 -7.34 10.54
CA SER A 82 -11.49 -6.78 9.87
C SER A 82 -11.12 -5.91 8.67
N VAL A 83 -9.91 -5.35 8.64
CA VAL A 83 -9.38 -4.61 7.48
C VAL A 83 -9.25 -5.50 6.24
N LEU A 84 -9.05 -6.81 6.43
CA LEU A 84 -8.92 -7.78 5.35
C LEU A 84 -10.28 -8.31 4.86
N SER A 85 -11.32 -8.15 5.69
CA SER A 85 -12.67 -8.61 5.38
C SER A 85 -13.48 -7.58 4.58
N ASP A 86 -12.91 -6.39 4.35
CA ASP A 86 -13.59 -5.27 3.72
C ASP A 86 -12.96 -4.93 2.38
N VAL A 87 -13.61 -5.41 1.34
CA VAL A 87 -13.18 -5.24 -0.05
C VAL A 87 -13.07 -3.76 -0.42
N LYS A 88 -13.93 -2.89 0.13
CA LYS A 88 -13.90 -1.46 -0.17
C LYS A 88 -12.68 -0.78 0.45
N GLU A 89 -12.29 -1.18 1.65
CA GLU A 89 -11.07 -0.69 2.29
C GLU A 89 -9.82 -1.10 1.51
N LEU A 90 -9.73 -2.37 1.08
CA LEU A 90 -8.62 -2.84 0.25
C LEU A 90 -8.55 -2.10 -1.10
N GLU A 91 -9.70 -1.83 -1.72
CA GLU A 91 -9.79 -1.03 -2.93
C GLU A 91 -9.35 0.43 -2.69
N ASN A 92 -9.76 1.04 -1.59
CA ASN A 92 -9.35 2.40 -1.21
C ASN A 92 -7.83 2.49 -0.95
N ILE A 93 -7.25 1.50 -0.29
CA ILE A 93 -5.80 1.37 -0.08
C ILE A 93 -5.10 1.29 -1.45
N SER A 94 -5.56 0.40 -2.32
CA SER A 94 -5.01 0.21 -3.66
C SER A 94 -5.04 1.50 -4.48
N ASN A 95 -6.20 2.16 -4.53
CA ASN A 95 -6.37 3.43 -5.24
C ASN A 95 -5.47 4.53 -4.66
N THR A 96 -5.36 4.61 -3.34
CA THR A 96 -4.46 5.56 -2.68
C THR A 96 -3.01 5.30 -3.05
N ILE A 97 -2.56 4.05 -3.08
CA ILE A 97 -1.20 3.70 -3.50
C ILE A 97 -0.96 4.16 -4.94
N THR A 98 -1.88 3.86 -5.86
CA THR A 98 -1.78 4.28 -7.28
C THR A 98 -1.56 5.78 -7.40
N ILE A 99 -2.40 6.59 -6.75
CA ILE A 99 -2.28 8.06 -6.76
C ILE A 99 -0.95 8.51 -6.16
N MET A 100 -0.60 7.97 -4.99
CA MET A 100 0.61 8.38 -4.26
C MET A 100 1.89 8.07 -5.05
N LEU A 101 1.88 7.01 -5.86
CA LEU A 101 3.00 6.63 -6.72
C LEU A 101 2.98 7.27 -8.11
N GLY A 102 2.05 8.19 -8.36
CA GLY A 102 1.97 8.98 -9.59
C GLY A 102 1.17 8.34 -10.73
N GLY A 103 0.38 7.30 -10.44
CA GLY A 103 -0.65 6.81 -11.34
C GLY A 103 -1.88 7.72 -11.32
N ASN A 104 -2.63 7.76 -12.41
CA ASN A 104 -3.95 8.39 -12.43
C ASN A 104 -4.99 7.43 -11.84
N GLU A 105 -5.95 7.95 -11.07
CA GLU A 105 -7.14 7.19 -10.69
C GLU A 105 -7.75 6.58 -11.95
N GLY A 106 -8.16 5.30 -11.90
CA GLY A 106 -8.82 4.61 -12.99
C GLY A 106 -10.10 5.34 -13.42
N LYS A 107 -9.95 6.33 -14.29
CA LYS A 107 -10.92 6.55 -15.35
C LYS A 107 -10.54 5.55 -16.42
N GLU A 108 -11.46 4.65 -16.73
CA GLU A 108 -11.43 3.88 -17.97
C GLU A 108 -10.89 4.78 -19.09
N ASP A 109 -9.86 4.32 -19.78
CA ASP A 109 -9.47 4.92 -21.06
C ASP A 109 -10.75 5.03 -21.90
N PRO A 110 -11.14 6.23 -22.37
CA PRO A 110 -12.19 6.32 -23.36
C PRO A 110 -11.67 5.59 -24.60
N LYS A 111 -12.24 4.42 -24.87
CA LYS A 111 -12.06 3.67 -26.11
C LYS A 111 -12.27 4.55 -27.34
#